data_AF-A0A7W9NJB4-F1
#
_entry.id   AF-A0A7W9NJB4-F1
#
_cell.length_a   1.000
_cell.length_b   1.000
_cell.length_c   1.000
_cell.angle_alpha   90.00
_cell.angle_beta   90.00
_cell.angle_gamma   90.00
#
_symmetry.space_group_name_H-M   'P 1'
#
loop_
_entity.id
_entity.type
_entity.pdbx_description
1 polymer ?
#
loop_
_entity_poly.entity_id
_entity_poly.type
_entity_poly.pdbx_seq_one_letter_code
_entity_poly.pdbx_strand_id
1 'polypeptide(L)'
;MESDEEWIARLRRTALRDAEEIAPRPSFPVFGLAEPELGLGVLTSLSDSSAEEITLAYGDPLAQGGPHLSINTALPVDEEAAGALRRMLDDEHNRIVDHAGVEDPDDVPAELSDTITTVDGVELTGPIYREGPLWTARFTVSDVVVTVVARGVEPTSLRLATVGDLRPYLERRSEWIARLIEAHRRRPVPELPAATGLDVYRSLIGELLGFQSRHREAAREGRLPRRRVGDGRLYGPMWQRAVRELERTGRLSREAANRTVTSMVNQLTRLADRAEWFADKRLADLAVDETIRYSVLNQPVSSRDAQLAWERVTLDGRAEDTKVWLETWEKWATG
;
A
#
# COMPACT_ATOMS: atom_id res chain seq x y z
N MET A 1 -9.61 -5.97 -3.40
CA MET A 1 -8.86 -5.05 -4.27
C MET A 1 -9.89 -4.22 -4.98
N GLU A 2 -9.98 -2.94 -4.65
CA GLU A 2 -10.93 -2.02 -5.30
C GLU A 2 -10.60 -1.97 -6.80
N SER A 3 -11.60 -2.12 -7.65
CA SER A 3 -11.43 -1.94 -9.09
C SER A 3 -11.21 -0.47 -9.43
N ASP A 4 -10.54 -0.21 -10.55
CA ASP A 4 -10.28 1.16 -11.02
C ASP A 4 -11.58 1.99 -11.15
N GLU A 5 -12.70 1.34 -11.52
CA GLU A 5 -14.01 1.99 -11.62
C GLU A 5 -14.63 2.32 -10.25
N GLU A 6 -14.48 1.43 -9.27
CA GLU A 6 -14.94 1.65 -7.90
C GLU A 6 -14.20 2.80 -7.23
N TRP A 7 -12.88 2.89 -7.45
CA TRP A 7 -12.06 4.00 -6.96
C TRP A 7 -12.49 5.35 -7.54
N ILE A 8 -12.69 5.43 -8.86
CA ILE A 8 -13.19 6.64 -9.53
C ILE A 8 -14.58 7.02 -9.02
N ALA A 9 -15.47 6.04 -8.88
CA ALA A 9 -16.83 6.26 -8.39
C ALA A 9 -16.86 6.71 -6.92
N ARG A 10 -15.94 6.20 -6.09
CA ARG A 10 -15.76 6.64 -4.70
C ARG A 10 -15.29 8.09 -4.63
N LEU A 11 -14.23 8.45 -5.37
CA LEU A 11 -13.73 9.82 -5.43
C LEU A 11 -14.80 10.84 -5.82
N ARG A 12 -15.62 10.52 -6.82
CA ARG A 12 -16.70 11.41 -7.28
C ARG A 12 -17.83 11.55 -6.25
N ARG A 13 -18.18 10.47 -5.56
CA ARG A 13 -19.21 10.50 -4.51
C ARG A 13 -18.76 11.34 -3.31
N THR A 14 -17.52 11.15 -2.86
CA THR A 14 -16.93 11.98 -1.79
C THR A 14 -16.87 13.45 -2.21
N ALA A 15 -16.53 13.74 -3.48
CA ALA A 15 -16.50 15.11 -4.00
C ALA A 15 -17.84 15.85 -3.92
N LEU A 16 -18.94 15.17 -4.24
CA LEU A 16 -20.28 15.74 -4.21
C LEU A 16 -20.76 15.98 -2.77
N ARG A 17 -20.52 15.02 -1.87
CA ARG A 17 -20.93 15.11 -0.46
C ARG A 17 -20.24 16.25 0.27
N ASP A 18 -18.92 16.38 0.11
CA ASP A 18 -18.13 17.41 0.80
C ASP A 18 -18.52 18.83 0.38
N ALA A 19 -18.96 19.01 -0.87
CA ALA A 19 -19.43 20.30 -1.37
C ALA A 19 -20.78 20.73 -0.73
N GLU A 20 -21.63 19.76 -0.35
CA GLU A 20 -22.93 20.00 0.27
C GLU A 20 -22.84 20.19 1.80
N GLU A 21 -21.91 19.49 2.48
CA GLU A 21 -21.81 19.48 3.96
C GLU A 21 -20.87 20.57 4.55
N ILE A 22 -19.79 20.99 3.86
CA ILE A 22 -18.75 21.88 4.44
C ILE A 22 -19.11 23.38 4.36
N ALA A 23 -20.02 23.78 3.47
CA ALA A 23 -20.24 25.18 3.12
C ALA A 23 -20.45 26.19 4.29
N PRO A 24 -20.87 25.83 5.53
CA PRO A 24 -21.06 26.86 6.56
C PRO A 24 -19.90 27.12 7.54
N ARG A 25 -18.99 26.17 7.89
CA ARG A 25 -17.74 26.37 8.71
C ARG A 25 -17.28 25.05 9.37
N PRO A 26 -15.98 24.70 9.34
CA PRO A 26 -15.43 23.62 10.16
C PRO A 26 -15.56 23.93 11.66
N SER A 27 -15.63 22.90 12.50
CA SER A 27 -15.76 23.02 13.97
C SER A 27 -14.46 23.44 14.67
N PHE A 28 -13.35 23.51 13.93
CA PHE A 28 -12.02 23.87 14.40
C PHE A 28 -11.28 24.75 13.37
N PRO A 29 -10.25 25.51 13.77
CA PRO A 29 -9.45 26.30 12.83
C PRO A 29 -8.68 25.39 11.87
N VAL A 30 -8.73 25.70 10.57
CA VAL A 30 -7.99 24.97 9.53
C VAL A 30 -6.74 25.74 9.16
N PHE A 31 -5.62 25.04 8.97
CA PHE A 31 -4.36 25.65 8.57
C PHE A 31 -4.01 25.30 7.13
N GLY A 32 -3.49 26.29 6.41
CA GLY A 32 -3.06 26.19 5.02
C GLY A 32 -1.68 26.78 4.83
N LEU A 33 -1.15 26.64 3.61
CA LEU A 33 0.17 27.11 3.23
C LEU A 33 0.17 28.63 3.00
N ALA A 34 1.05 29.34 3.70
CA ALA A 34 1.36 30.74 3.44
C ALA A 34 2.66 30.88 2.62
N GLU A 35 3.69 30.13 2.98
CA GLU A 35 4.95 30.05 2.23
C GLU A 35 5.49 28.61 2.22
N PRO A 36 6.14 28.18 1.12
CA PRO A 36 6.40 28.92 -0.12
C PRO A 36 5.16 29.03 -1.03
N GLU A 37 5.20 29.91 -2.04
CA GLU A 37 4.12 30.04 -3.03
C GLU A 37 4.09 28.82 -3.97
N LEU A 38 3.15 27.91 -3.73
CA LEU A 38 2.90 26.71 -4.55
C LEU A 38 1.58 26.78 -5.33
N GLY A 39 1.03 27.99 -5.45
CA GLY A 39 -0.31 28.26 -5.98
C GLY A 39 -1.43 27.99 -4.97
N LEU A 40 -2.66 28.30 -5.35
CA LEU A 40 -3.84 28.04 -4.51
C LEU A 40 -4.04 26.53 -4.35
N GLY A 41 -4.08 26.07 -3.10
CA GLY A 41 -4.25 24.66 -2.78
C GLY A 41 -5.63 24.09 -3.14
N VAL A 42 -5.81 22.82 -2.85
CA VAL A 42 -7.04 22.08 -3.10
C VAL A 42 -7.43 21.26 -1.87
N LEU A 43 -8.73 21.18 -1.58
CA LEU A 43 -9.25 20.30 -0.54
C LEU A 43 -9.20 18.86 -1.06
N THR A 44 -8.39 18.00 -0.45
CA THR A 44 -8.18 16.61 -0.91
C THR A 44 -8.94 15.58 -0.10
N SER A 45 -9.14 15.82 1.20
CA SER A 45 -9.83 14.90 2.11
C SER A 45 -10.70 15.65 3.11
N LEU A 46 -11.84 15.03 3.42
CA LEU A 46 -12.76 15.32 4.51
C LEU A 46 -13.19 13.98 5.11
N SER A 47 -13.18 13.82 6.44
CA SER A 47 -13.70 12.60 7.07
C SER A 47 -15.24 12.61 7.15
N ASP A 48 -15.85 11.47 6.82
CA ASP A 48 -17.30 11.26 6.61
C ASP A 48 -18.18 11.39 7.87
N SER A 49 -17.61 11.50 9.08
CA SER A 49 -18.37 11.44 10.34
C SER A 49 -18.52 12.75 11.12
N SER A 50 -17.82 13.84 10.77
CA SER A 50 -17.91 15.12 11.52
C SER A 50 -17.03 16.28 10.99
N ALA A 51 -16.38 16.16 9.83
CA ALA A 51 -15.27 17.04 9.44
C ALA A 51 -14.13 17.07 10.47
N GLU A 52 -13.88 15.95 11.19
CA GLU A 52 -12.82 15.78 12.20
C GLU A 52 -11.39 15.96 11.67
N GLU A 53 -11.24 15.94 10.34
CA GLU A 53 -9.98 16.02 9.62
C GLU A 53 -10.19 16.73 8.28
N ILE A 54 -9.33 17.71 7.99
CA ILE A 54 -9.34 18.50 6.76
C ILE A 54 -7.94 18.50 6.16
N THR A 55 -7.81 18.11 4.89
CA THR A 55 -6.52 18.09 4.19
C THR A 55 -6.50 19.05 2.99
N LEU A 56 -5.53 19.96 2.99
CA LEU A 56 -5.23 20.89 1.90
C LEU A 56 -3.93 20.51 1.21
N ALA A 57 -3.96 20.29 -0.10
CA ALA A 57 -2.78 19.96 -0.88
C ALA A 57 -2.38 21.10 -1.83
N TYR A 58 -1.08 21.22 -2.08
CA TYR A 58 -0.44 22.27 -2.86
C TYR A 58 0.61 21.66 -3.80
N GLY A 59 0.97 22.40 -4.86
CA GLY A 59 1.94 21.95 -5.86
C GLY A 59 1.42 20.84 -6.78
N ASP A 60 2.32 20.03 -7.33
CA ASP A 60 1.99 18.94 -8.25
C ASP A 60 2.06 17.57 -7.56
N PRO A 61 0.91 16.90 -7.33
CA PRO A 61 0.88 15.62 -6.64
C PRO A 61 1.51 14.51 -7.48
N LEU A 62 1.63 14.69 -8.80
CA LEU A 62 2.16 13.70 -9.73
C LEU A 62 3.67 13.85 -9.93
N ALA A 63 4.25 15.00 -9.56
CA ALA A 63 5.67 15.27 -9.73
C ALA A 63 6.48 14.48 -8.70
N GLN A 64 7.27 13.49 -9.15
CA GLN A 64 8.07 12.63 -8.27
C GLN A 64 9.05 13.41 -7.39
N GLY A 65 9.63 14.51 -7.88
CA GLY A 65 10.54 15.35 -7.09
C GLY A 65 9.87 16.49 -6.31
N GLY A 66 8.55 16.67 -6.48
CA GLY A 66 7.84 17.86 -6.03
C GLY A 66 8.02 19.07 -6.98
N PRO A 67 7.65 20.28 -6.53
CA PRO A 67 7.15 20.57 -5.19
C PRO A 67 5.72 20.04 -4.99
N HIS A 68 5.51 19.32 -3.88
CA HIS A 68 4.19 18.89 -3.42
C HIS A 68 4.12 19.03 -1.90
N LEU A 69 2.98 19.45 -1.38
CA LEU A 69 2.78 19.60 0.05
C LEU A 69 1.32 19.34 0.40
N SER A 70 1.09 18.59 1.48
CA SER A 70 -0.22 18.27 2.03
C SER A 70 -0.25 18.67 3.51
N ILE A 71 -1.23 19.48 3.90
CA ILE A 71 -1.45 19.93 5.27
C ILE A 71 -2.75 19.32 5.74
N ASN A 72 -2.63 18.45 6.73
CA ASN A 72 -3.72 17.84 7.44
C ASN A 72 -3.96 18.61 8.75
N THR A 73 -5.18 19.09 8.97
CA THR A 73 -5.61 19.65 10.25
C THR A 73 -6.69 18.74 10.83
N ALA A 74 -6.47 18.23 12.04
CA ALA A 74 -7.39 17.30 12.69
C ALA A 74 -7.52 17.58 14.19
N LEU A 75 -8.62 17.14 14.79
CA LEU A 75 -8.72 17.08 16.24
C LEU A 75 -7.69 16.08 16.82
N PRO A 76 -7.16 16.30 18.02
CA PRO A 76 -6.19 15.40 18.62
C PRO A 76 -6.80 14.02 18.86
N VAL A 77 -6.13 12.99 18.35
CA VAL A 77 -6.41 11.59 18.66
C VAL A 77 -5.27 11.03 19.52
N ASP A 78 -5.61 10.08 20.39
CA ASP A 78 -4.66 9.43 21.30
C ASP A 78 -3.80 8.43 20.49
N GLU A 79 -2.80 8.97 19.79
CA GLU A 79 -1.90 8.23 18.90
C GLU A 79 -0.46 8.73 19.06
N GLU A 80 0.49 7.79 19.12
CA GLU A 80 1.91 8.11 19.20
C GLU A 80 2.39 8.86 17.94
N ALA A 81 2.82 10.11 18.12
CA ALA A 81 3.16 11.03 17.04
C ALA A 81 4.24 10.48 16.08
N ALA A 82 5.27 9.81 16.61
CA ALA A 82 6.36 9.26 15.81
C ALA A 82 5.86 8.15 14.87
N GLY A 83 5.01 7.25 15.37
CA GLY A 83 4.42 6.19 14.55
C GLY A 83 3.51 6.73 13.45
N ALA A 84 2.71 7.74 13.76
CA ALA A 84 1.84 8.40 12.79
C ALA A 84 2.64 9.07 11.64
N LEU A 85 3.68 9.84 11.99
CA LEU A 85 4.52 10.52 11.01
C LEU A 85 5.26 9.57 10.08
N ARG A 86 5.78 8.45 10.61
CA ARG A 86 6.45 7.43 9.80
C ARG A 86 5.47 6.76 8.83
N ARG A 87 4.24 6.43 9.28
CA ARG A 87 3.20 5.88 8.41
C ARG A 87 2.83 6.83 7.27
N MET A 88 2.68 8.12 7.56
CA MET A 88 2.36 9.12 6.52
C MET A 88 3.49 9.26 5.49
N LEU A 89 4.74 9.06 5.91
CA LEU A 89 5.88 9.04 5.00
C LEU A 89 5.82 7.81 4.08
N ASP A 90 5.55 6.61 4.63
CA ASP A 90 5.37 5.39 3.84
C ASP A 90 4.14 5.48 2.91
N ASP A 91 3.04 6.10 3.35
CA ASP A 91 1.86 6.35 2.53
C ASP A 91 2.16 7.28 1.34
N GLU A 92 3.00 8.29 1.54
CA GLU A 92 3.41 9.18 0.47
C GLU A 92 4.30 8.49 -0.56
N HIS A 93 5.24 7.64 -0.14
CA HIS A 93 5.98 6.77 -1.05
C HIS A 93 5.03 5.88 -1.87
N ASN A 94 4.08 5.23 -1.20
CA ASN A 94 3.09 4.38 -1.84
C ASN A 94 2.22 5.16 -2.84
N ARG A 95 1.86 6.40 -2.50
CA ARG A 95 1.12 7.31 -3.37
C ARG A 95 1.92 7.70 -4.62
N ILE A 96 3.24 7.90 -4.51
CA ILE A 96 4.13 8.16 -5.66
C ILE A 96 4.17 6.94 -6.57
N VAL A 97 4.40 5.75 -6.01
CA VAL A 97 4.45 4.50 -6.78
C VAL A 97 3.13 4.26 -7.49
N ASP A 98 2.02 4.47 -6.79
CA ASP A 98 0.71 4.45 -7.39
C ASP A 98 0.68 5.50 -8.50
N HIS A 99 0.66 6.80 -8.20
CA HIS A 99 0.33 7.85 -9.17
C HIS A 99 1.34 8.12 -10.28
N ALA A 100 2.64 8.14 -9.96
CA ALA A 100 3.71 8.40 -10.92
C ALA A 100 4.16 7.12 -11.65
N GLY A 101 3.89 5.93 -11.09
CA GLY A 101 4.33 4.67 -11.68
C GLY A 101 5.85 4.49 -11.71
N VAL A 102 6.56 5.16 -10.79
CA VAL A 102 8.02 5.07 -10.66
C VAL A 102 8.34 4.36 -9.36
N GLU A 103 9.35 3.49 -9.38
CA GLU A 103 9.86 2.87 -8.16
C GLU A 103 10.51 3.94 -7.28
N ASP A 104 10.15 3.92 -6.01
CA ASP A 104 10.72 4.81 -5.00
C ASP A 104 11.77 4.02 -4.20
N PRO A 105 13.06 4.34 -4.33
CA PRO A 105 14.10 3.55 -3.67
C PRO A 105 13.99 3.67 -2.14
N ASP A 106 14.22 2.55 -1.45
CA ASP A 106 14.26 2.44 0.03
C ASP A 106 15.70 2.44 0.52
N ASP A 107 16.50 3.38 0.01
CA ASP A 107 17.93 3.48 0.28
C ASP A 107 18.30 4.61 1.25
N VAL A 108 17.38 5.54 1.52
CA VAL A 108 17.59 6.62 2.48
C VAL A 108 16.85 6.29 3.78
N PRO A 109 17.55 6.12 4.91
CA PRO A 109 16.87 5.96 6.19
C PRO A 109 16.19 7.26 6.60
N ALA A 110 14.99 7.18 7.18
CA ALA A 110 14.34 8.38 7.69
C ALA A 110 14.93 8.79 9.04
N GLU A 111 15.24 10.07 9.17
CA GLU A 111 15.80 10.67 10.37
C GLU A 111 14.70 11.39 11.16
N LEU A 112 14.53 11.01 12.43
CA LEU A 112 13.66 11.73 13.37
C LEU A 112 14.45 12.85 14.03
N SER A 113 13.93 14.07 13.93
CA SER A 113 14.47 15.26 14.61
C SER A 113 13.33 16.22 14.95
N ASP A 114 13.67 17.39 15.49
CA ASP A 114 12.73 18.49 15.67
C ASP A 114 12.90 19.54 14.57
N THR A 115 11.80 20.19 14.20
CA THR A 115 11.78 21.33 13.29
C THR A 115 10.96 22.48 13.86
N ILE A 116 11.21 23.68 13.35
CA ILE A 116 10.47 24.89 13.69
C ILE A 116 9.73 25.37 12.45
N THR A 117 8.44 25.68 12.62
CA THR A 117 7.61 26.36 11.64
C THR A 117 6.96 27.58 12.29
N THR A 118 6.25 28.40 11.51
CA THR A 118 5.39 29.44 12.08
C THR A 118 3.96 29.31 11.59
N VAL A 119 3.00 29.51 12.48
CA VAL A 119 1.57 29.63 12.17
C VAL A 119 1.11 31.05 12.55
N ASP A 120 0.61 31.81 11.58
CA ASP A 120 0.16 33.21 11.80
C ASP A 120 1.20 34.07 12.57
N GLY A 121 2.49 33.83 12.32
CA GLY A 121 3.62 34.51 12.96
C GLY A 121 4.07 33.94 14.31
N VAL A 122 3.40 32.91 14.84
CA VAL A 122 3.79 32.22 16.08
C VAL A 122 4.68 31.03 15.76
N GLU A 123 5.85 30.95 16.39
CA GLU A 123 6.77 29.80 16.25
C GLU A 123 6.21 28.55 16.92
N LEU A 124 6.25 27.43 16.20
CA LEU A 124 5.88 26.11 16.67
C LEU A 124 7.06 25.17 16.48
N THR A 125 7.35 24.37 17.51
CA THR A 125 8.32 23.28 17.45
C THR A 125 7.59 21.95 17.41
N GLY A 126 8.06 21.01 16.60
CA GLY A 126 7.48 19.69 16.53
C GLY A 126 8.39 18.66 15.86
N PRO A 127 8.08 17.37 16.02
CA PRO A 127 8.85 16.30 15.40
C PRO A 127 8.72 16.30 13.88
N ILE A 128 9.80 15.92 13.21
CA ILE A 128 9.91 15.74 11.77
C ILE A 128 10.63 14.43 11.45
N TYR A 129 10.10 13.67 10.50
CA TYR A 129 10.83 12.64 9.79
C TYR A 129 11.28 13.16 8.44
N ARG A 130 12.56 12.99 8.09
CA ARG A 130 13.10 13.36 6.77
C ARG A 130 13.72 12.15 6.09
N GLU A 131 13.34 11.95 4.83
CA GLU A 131 13.91 10.94 3.92
C GLU A 131 14.20 11.61 2.58
N GLY A 132 15.44 12.08 2.41
CA GLY A 132 15.85 12.83 1.23
C GLY A 132 15.00 14.10 1.03
N PRO A 133 14.30 14.26 -0.12
CA PRO A 133 13.44 15.40 -0.39
C PRO A 133 12.03 15.27 0.21
N LEU A 134 11.66 14.10 0.73
CA LEU A 134 10.38 13.81 1.38
C LEU A 134 10.50 13.99 2.88
N TRP A 135 9.51 14.61 3.51
CA TRP A 135 9.44 14.70 4.96
C TRP A 135 8.02 14.80 5.47
N THR A 136 7.83 14.43 6.74
CA THR A 136 6.58 14.58 7.47
C THR A 136 6.84 15.30 8.79
N ALA A 137 6.02 16.26 9.18
CA ALA A 137 6.16 16.98 10.45
C ALA A 137 4.81 17.16 11.13
N ARG A 138 4.80 17.17 12.47
CA ARG A 138 3.57 17.33 13.27
C ARG A 138 3.73 18.48 14.24
N PHE A 139 2.71 19.32 14.32
CA PHE A 139 2.63 20.47 15.22
C PHE A 139 1.29 20.46 15.95
N THR A 140 1.25 21.05 17.14
CA THR A 140 0.01 21.29 17.88
C THR A 140 -0.22 22.79 17.98
N VAL A 141 -1.40 23.25 17.58
CA VAL A 141 -1.78 24.66 17.59
C VAL A 141 -3.27 24.78 17.82
N SER A 142 -3.72 25.69 18.70
CA SER A 142 -5.15 25.93 18.96
C SER A 142 -5.97 24.66 19.20
N ASP A 143 -5.45 23.74 20.03
CA ASP A 143 -6.05 22.45 20.37
C ASP A 143 -6.30 21.49 19.19
N VAL A 144 -5.70 21.75 18.02
CA VAL A 144 -5.68 20.84 16.88
C VAL A 144 -4.27 20.35 16.59
N VAL A 145 -4.20 19.23 15.87
CA VAL A 145 -2.98 18.67 15.32
C VAL A 145 -2.88 19.07 13.86
N VAL A 146 -1.73 19.65 13.49
CA VAL A 146 -1.38 19.94 12.11
C VAL A 146 -0.26 19.00 11.69
N THR A 147 -0.55 18.15 10.71
CA THR A 147 0.46 17.26 10.13
C THR A 147 0.75 17.67 8.69
N VAL A 148 2.02 17.80 8.37
CA VAL A 148 2.48 18.21 7.04
C VAL A 148 3.23 17.07 6.42
N VAL A 149 2.92 16.76 5.17
CA VAL A 149 3.67 15.85 4.30
C VAL A 149 4.15 16.68 3.13
N ALA A 150 5.46 16.78 2.91
CA ALA A 150 5.96 17.56 1.78
C ALA A 150 7.13 16.91 1.06
N ARG A 151 7.24 17.26 -0.21
CA ARG A 151 8.26 16.77 -1.12
C ARG A 151 8.81 17.92 -1.97
N GLY A 152 10.13 18.03 -2.02
CA GLY A 152 10.80 19.09 -2.79
C GLY A 152 10.57 20.49 -2.24
N VAL A 153 10.21 20.58 -0.95
CA VAL A 153 10.01 21.83 -0.20
C VAL A 153 10.91 21.76 1.03
N GLU A 154 11.69 22.79 1.32
CA GLU A 154 12.57 22.77 2.51
C GLU A 154 11.73 23.04 3.77
N PRO A 155 11.84 22.24 4.85
CA PRO A 155 11.05 22.43 6.07
C PRO A 155 11.16 23.83 6.66
N THR A 156 12.34 24.45 6.62
CA THR A 156 12.59 25.79 7.17
C THR A 156 11.87 26.91 6.40
N SER A 157 11.45 26.65 5.17
CA SER A 157 10.69 27.60 4.35
C SER A 157 9.19 27.54 4.60
N LEU A 158 8.70 26.55 5.36
CA LEU A 158 7.29 26.38 5.64
C LEU A 158 6.76 27.51 6.53
N ARG A 159 5.73 28.20 6.06
CA ARG A 159 4.91 29.10 6.87
C ARG A 159 3.46 28.73 6.66
N LEU A 160 2.71 28.65 7.76
CA LEU A 160 1.31 28.28 7.78
C LEU A 160 0.46 29.48 8.19
N ALA A 161 -0.78 29.51 7.70
CA ALA A 161 -1.76 30.52 8.08
C ALA A 161 -3.14 29.91 8.31
N THR A 162 -3.94 30.53 9.15
CA THR A 162 -5.34 30.15 9.34
C THR A 162 -6.15 30.41 8.07
N VAL A 163 -6.92 29.41 7.62
CA VAL A 163 -7.79 29.49 6.45
C VAL A 163 -9.19 29.91 6.86
N GLY A 164 -9.58 31.14 6.49
CA GLY A 164 -10.90 31.69 6.79
C GLY A 164 -12.04 31.23 5.86
N ASP A 165 -11.71 30.73 4.66
CA ASP A 165 -12.70 30.29 3.66
C ASP A 165 -12.16 29.08 2.87
N LEU A 166 -12.89 27.96 2.91
CA LEU A 166 -12.55 26.73 2.21
C LEU A 166 -13.11 26.66 0.78
N ARG A 167 -14.05 27.54 0.41
CA ARG A 167 -14.69 27.51 -0.92
C ARG A 167 -13.68 27.57 -2.08
N PRO A 168 -12.64 28.43 -2.04
CA PRO A 168 -11.64 28.44 -3.11
C PRO A 168 -10.89 27.11 -3.28
N TYR A 169 -10.69 26.36 -2.19
CA TYR A 169 -10.02 25.05 -2.20
C TYR A 169 -10.94 23.95 -2.74
N LEU A 170 -12.23 24.02 -2.41
CA LEU A 170 -13.27 23.11 -2.88
C LEU A 170 -13.49 23.25 -4.39
N GLU A 171 -13.55 24.48 -4.90
CA GLU A 171 -13.77 24.77 -6.33
C GLU A 171 -12.72 24.11 -7.24
N ARG A 172 -11.47 23.96 -6.76
CA ARG A 172 -10.38 23.33 -7.52
C ARG A 172 -10.38 21.81 -7.47
N ARG A 173 -11.19 21.19 -6.60
CA ARG A 173 -11.14 19.74 -6.36
C ARG A 173 -11.54 18.92 -7.58
N SER A 174 -12.53 19.36 -8.34
CA SER A 174 -12.97 18.66 -9.55
C SER A 174 -11.87 18.58 -10.61
N GLU A 175 -11.13 19.68 -10.82
CA GLU A 175 -9.98 19.73 -11.72
C GLU A 175 -8.85 18.81 -11.23
N TRP A 176 -8.55 18.85 -9.93
CA TRP A 176 -7.56 17.98 -9.31
C TRP A 176 -7.89 16.50 -9.48
N ILE A 177 -9.12 16.09 -9.17
CA ILE A 177 -9.59 14.71 -9.35
C ILE A 177 -9.48 14.30 -10.82
N ALA A 178 -9.87 15.18 -11.76
CA ALA A 178 -9.75 14.90 -13.18
C ALA A 178 -8.28 14.66 -13.60
N ARG A 179 -7.33 15.44 -13.09
CA ARG A 179 -5.89 15.24 -13.32
C ARG A 179 -5.40 13.90 -12.76
N LEU A 180 -5.81 13.52 -11.54
CA LEU A 180 -5.44 12.23 -10.95
C LEU A 180 -5.99 11.05 -11.75
N ILE A 181 -7.26 11.13 -12.19
CA ILE A 181 -7.88 10.10 -13.03
C ILE A 181 -7.15 9.98 -14.37
N GLU A 182 -6.82 11.09 -15.01
CA GLU A 182 -6.11 11.08 -16.29
C GLU A 182 -4.69 10.50 -16.15
N ALA A 183 -3.98 10.86 -15.09
CA ALA A 183 -2.67 10.27 -14.78
C ALA A 183 -2.78 8.76 -14.55
N HIS A 184 -3.79 8.31 -13.78
CA HIS A 184 -4.07 6.89 -13.57
C HIS A 184 -4.33 6.14 -14.88
N ARG A 185 -5.12 6.73 -15.79
CA ARG A 185 -5.40 6.16 -17.12
C ARG A 185 -4.17 6.05 -18.02
N ARG A 186 -3.23 7.00 -17.91
CA ARG A 186 -2.00 7.03 -18.70
C ARG A 186 -0.92 6.07 -18.19
N ARG A 187 -1.12 5.44 -17.03
CA ARG A 187 -0.12 4.53 -16.49
C ARG A 187 0.12 3.36 -17.44
N PRO A 188 1.38 2.94 -17.61
CA PRO A 188 1.68 1.76 -18.38
C PRO A 188 0.94 0.55 -17.79
N VAL A 189 0.53 -0.36 -18.68
CA VAL A 189 0.09 -1.69 -18.27
C VAL A 189 1.32 -2.40 -17.75
N PRO A 190 1.32 -2.93 -16.51
CA PRO A 190 2.47 -3.63 -15.98
C PRO A 190 2.83 -4.80 -16.90
N GLU A 191 4.09 -4.86 -17.31
CA GLU A 191 4.58 -5.97 -18.12
C GLU A 191 4.67 -7.23 -17.26
N LEU A 192 4.03 -8.30 -17.71
CA LEU A 192 4.11 -9.58 -17.02
C LEU A 192 5.50 -10.18 -17.22
N PRO A 193 6.16 -10.69 -16.16
CA PRO A 193 7.44 -11.38 -16.29
C PRO A 193 7.33 -12.51 -17.31
N ALA A 194 8.25 -12.57 -18.28
CA ALA A 194 8.23 -13.62 -19.30
C ALA A 194 8.34 -14.99 -18.64
N ALA A 195 7.31 -15.83 -18.77
CA ALA A 195 7.26 -17.16 -18.19
C ALA A 195 6.41 -18.09 -19.05
N THR A 196 6.85 -19.34 -19.18
CA THR A 196 6.16 -20.38 -19.96
C THR A 196 6.21 -21.72 -19.21
N GLY A 197 5.26 -22.62 -19.48
CA GLY A 197 5.22 -23.91 -18.81
C GLY A 197 5.16 -23.79 -17.29
N LEU A 198 6.01 -24.52 -16.59
CA LEU A 198 6.03 -24.54 -15.12
C LEU A 198 6.50 -23.22 -14.50
N ASP A 199 7.29 -22.42 -15.22
CA ASP A 199 7.82 -21.15 -14.71
C ASP A 199 6.72 -20.11 -14.51
N VAL A 200 5.55 -20.30 -15.14
CA VAL A 200 4.36 -19.47 -14.88
C VAL A 200 3.93 -19.57 -13.42
N TYR A 201 3.94 -20.78 -12.85
CA TYR A 201 3.55 -21.00 -11.45
C TYR A 201 4.64 -20.51 -10.50
N ARG A 202 5.91 -20.80 -10.79
CA ARG A 202 7.05 -20.28 -10.00
C ARG A 202 7.04 -18.77 -9.90
N SER A 203 6.81 -18.09 -11.02
CA SER A 203 6.73 -16.63 -11.06
C SER A 203 5.58 -16.10 -10.19
N LEU A 204 4.39 -16.71 -10.30
CA LEU A 204 3.23 -16.31 -9.49
C LEU A 204 3.47 -16.51 -7.99
N ILE A 205 3.96 -17.69 -7.61
CA ILE A 205 4.24 -18.04 -6.21
C ILE A 205 5.34 -17.16 -5.65
N GLY A 206 6.44 -16.98 -6.39
CA GLY A 206 7.56 -16.14 -5.99
C GLY A 206 7.15 -14.70 -5.72
N GLU A 207 6.31 -14.10 -6.57
CA GLU A 207 5.82 -12.73 -6.35
C GLU A 207 4.96 -12.63 -5.08
N LEU A 208 4.04 -13.58 -4.87
CA LEU A 208 3.17 -13.60 -3.69
C LEU A 208 3.95 -13.80 -2.38
N LEU A 209 4.91 -14.74 -2.38
CA LEU A 209 5.77 -14.98 -1.22
C LEU A 209 6.68 -13.77 -0.94
N GLY A 210 7.23 -13.17 -1.99
CA GLY A 210 8.02 -11.94 -1.89
C GLY A 210 7.21 -10.79 -1.29
N PHE A 211 5.98 -10.60 -1.74
CA PHE A 211 5.06 -9.61 -1.19
C PHE A 211 4.74 -9.84 0.28
N GLN A 212 4.40 -11.07 0.68
CA GLN A 212 4.16 -11.41 2.09
C GLN A 212 5.42 -11.19 2.95
N SER A 213 6.60 -11.52 2.44
CA SER A 213 7.86 -11.26 3.14
C SER A 213 8.06 -9.76 3.41
N ARG A 214 7.90 -8.92 2.37
CA ARG A 214 7.99 -7.45 2.51
C ARG A 214 6.97 -6.89 3.50
N HIS A 215 5.74 -7.38 3.45
CA HIS A 215 4.69 -7.01 4.39
C HIS A 215 5.05 -7.33 5.85
N ARG A 216 5.62 -8.52 6.10
CA ARG A 216 6.04 -8.93 7.45
C ARG A 216 7.25 -8.15 7.94
N GLU A 217 8.22 -7.90 7.06
CA GLU A 217 9.42 -7.12 7.37
C GLU A 217 9.03 -5.70 7.77
N ALA A 218 8.23 -5.01 6.94
CA ALA A 218 7.72 -3.68 7.26
C ALA A 218 6.94 -3.66 8.59
N ALA A 219 6.07 -4.64 8.83
CA ALA A 219 5.30 -4.73 10.07
C ALA A 219 6.20 -4.91 11.32
N ARG A 220 7.29 -5.69 11.21
CA ARG A 220 8.28 -5.85 12.30
C ARG A 220 9.02 -4.55 12.59
N GLU A 221 9.21 -3.71 11.58
CA GLU A 221 9.80 -2.38 11.70
C GLU A 221 8.79 -1.31 12.14
N GLY A 222 7.52 -1.66 12.35
CA GLY A 222 6.46 -0.69 12.68
C GLY A 222 6.09 0.23 11.52
N ARG A 223 6.40 -0.19 10.28
CA ARG A 223 6.23 0.56 9.03
C ARG A 223 5.06 0.03 8.21
N LEU A 224 4.63 0.85 7.25
CA LEU A 224 3.82 0.34 6.15
C LEU A 224 4.71 -0.26 5.06
N PRO A 225 4.29 -1.35 4.42
CA PRO A 225 5.04 -1.95 3.33
C PRO A 225 5.06 -1.04 2.11
N ARG A 226 6.26 -0.80 1.58
CA ARG A 226 6.44 -0.05 0.33
C ARG A 226 5.93 -0.85 -0.86
N ARG A 227 5.09 -0.21 -1.65
CA ARG A 227 4.58 -0.72 -2.92
C ARG A 227 5.67 -0.66 -3.98
N ARG A 228 5.63 -1.60 -4.91
CA ARG A 228 6.40 -1.59 -6.15
C ARG A 228 5.53 -1.22 -7.33
N VAL A 229 6.17 -0.77 -8.41
CA VAL A 229 5.46 -0.49 -9.65
C VAL A 229 4.78 -1.78 -10.13
N GLY A 230 3.46 -1.72 -10.26
CA GLY A 230 2.66 -2.87 -10.68
C GLY A 230 2.13 -3.74 -9.54
N ASP A 231 2.48 -3.47 -8.27
CA ASP A 231 1.83 -4.14 -7.13
C ASP A 231 0.30 -3.98 -7.21
N GLY A 232 -0.43 -5.04 -6.86
CA GLY A 232 -1.89 -5.13 -7.03
C GLY A 232 -2.34 -5.38 -8.47
N ARG A 233 -1.73 -4.73 -9.46
CA ARG A 233 -2.10 -4.85 -10.89
C ARG A 233 -1.47 -6.05 -11.59
N LEU A 234 -0.35 -6.58 -11.09
CA LEU A 234 0.33 -7.76 -11.64
C LEU A 234 -0.33 -9.08 -11.22
N TYR A 235 -0.83 -9.16 -9.98
CA TYR A 235 -1.33 -10.42 -9.41
C TYR A 235 -2.48 -11.02 -10.21
N GLY A 236 -3.51 -10.23 -10.53
CA GLY A 236 -4.66 -10.70 -11.29
C GLY A 236 -4.26 -11.29 -12.65
N PRO A 237 -3.52 -10.55 -13.49
CA PRO A 237 -3.02 -11.06 -14.76
C PRO A 237 -2.07 -12.28 -14.63
N MET A 238 -1.15 -12.31 -13.65
CA MET A 238 -0.29 -13.48 -13.40
C MET A 238 -1.11 -14.71 -13.01
N TRP A 239 -2.11 -14.54 -12.15
CA TRP A 239 -3.04 -15.58 -11.74
C TRP A 239 -3.80 -16.15 -12.93
N GLN A 240 -4.40 -15.27 -13.74
CA GLN A 240 -5.14 -15.68 -14.93
C GLN A 240 -4.23 -16.38 -15.94
N ARG A 241 -2.95 -16.00 -16.04
CA ARG A 241 -1.97 -16.71 -16.86
C ARG A 241 -1.70 -18.12 -16.34
N ALA A 242 -1.51 -18.30 -15.03
CA ALA A 242 -1.33 -19.62 -14.42
C ALA A 242 -2.53 -20.54 -14.62
N VAL A 243 -3.75 -20.00 -14.47
CA VAL A 243 -4.99 -20.75 -14.72
C VAL A 243 -5.08 -21.18 -16.18
N ARG A 244 -4.88 -20.27 -17.14
CA ARG A 244 -4.92 -20.59 -18.57
C ARG A 244 -3.87 -21.61 -18.97
N GLU A 245 -2.68 -21.52 -18.41
CA GLU A 245 -1.61 -22.49 -18.69
C GLU A 245 -2.00 -23.90 -18.20
N LEU A 246 -2.65 -24.00 -17.03
CA LEU A 246 -3.11 -25.27 -16.49
C LEU A 246 -4.29 -25.86 -17.27
N GLU A 247 -5.23 -25.03 -17.74
CA GLU A 247 -6.29 -25.46 -18.66
C GLU A 247 -5.72 -26.06 -19.94
N ARG A 248 -4.71 -25.39 -20.50
CA ARG A 248 -4.06 -25.77 -21.76
C ARG A 248 -3.32 -27.10 -21.65
N THR A 249 -2.64 -27.36 -20.53
CA THR A 249 -1.80 -28.54 -20.35
C THR A 249 -2.55 -29.73 -19.73
N GLY A 250 -3.51 -29.48 -18.83
CA GLY A 250 -4.10 -30.50 -17.96
C GLY A 250 -5.48 -31.04 -18.37
N ARG A 251 -6.10 -30.56 -19.47
CA ARG A 251 -7.52 -30.83 -19.81
C ARG A 251 -8.50 -30.54 -18.65
N LEU A 252 -8.12 -29.66 -17.74
CA LEU A 252 -8.98 -29.22 -16.64
C LEU A 252 -9.93 -28.13 -17.13
N SER A 253 -11.12 -28.06 -16.54
CA SER A 253 -11.98 -26.89 -16.70
C SER A 253 -11.34 -25.67 -16.03
N ARG A 254 -11.71 -24.46 -16.48
CA ARG A 254 -11.26 -23.20 -15.87
C ARG A 254 -11.42 -23.16 -14.36
N GLU A 255 -12.56 -23.63 -13.89
CA GLU A 255 -12.89 -23.65 -12.47
C GLU A 255 -12.00 -24.61 -11.69
N ALA A 256 -11.74 -25.81 -12.23
CA ALA A 256 -10.82 -26.76 -11.63
C ALA A 256 -9.38 -26.23 -11.64
N ALA A 257 -8.92 -25.67 -12.76
CA ALA A 257 -7.61 -25.04 -12.85
C ALA A 257 -7.44 -23.90 -11.84
N ASN A 258 -8.45 -23.03 -11.71
CA ASN A 258 -8.46 -21.96 -10.73
C ASN A 258 -8.38 -22.51 -9.30
N ARG A 259 -9.19 -23.52 -8.94
CA ARG A 259 -9.11 -24.16 -7.62
C ARG A 259 -7.73 -24.75 -7.34
N THR A 260 -7.10 -25.41 -8.32
CA THR A 260 -5.75 -25.96 -8.16
C THR A 260 -4.72 -24.86 -7.91
N VAL A 261 -4.74 -23.77 -8.69
CA VAL A 261 -3.84 -22.62 -8.48
C VAL A 261 -4.09 -21.98 -7.12
N THR A 262 -5.35 -21.77 -6.73
CA THR A 262 -5.72 -21.28 -5.39
C THR A 262 -5.15 -22.17 -4.29
N SER A 263 -5.32 -23.48 -4.42
CA SER A 263 -4.86 -24.46 -3.43
C SER A 263 -3.35 -24.42 -3.26
N MET A 264 -2.59 -24.45 -4.37
CA MET A 264 -1.12 -24.37 -4.34
C MET A 264 -0.63 -23.09 -3.66
N VAL A 265 -1.19 -21.94 -4.05
CA VAL A 265 -0.80 -20.64 -3.48
C VAL A 265 -1.10 -20.62 -1.99
N ASN A 266 -2.31 -20.99 -1.58
CA ASN A 266 -2.72 -20.97 -0.17
C ASN A 266 -1.86 -21.91 0.69
N GLN A 267 -1.45 -23.05 0.16
CA GLN A 267 -0.57 -23.98 0.85
C GLN A 267 0.79 -23.34 1.11
N LEU A 268 1.41 -22.79 0.07
CA LEU A 268 2.77 -22.25 0.14
C LEU A 268 2.84 -20.96 0.94
N THR A 269 1.82 -20.09 0.86
CA THR A 269 1.74 -18.90 1.72
C THR A 269 1.59 -19.30 3.20
N ARG A 270 0.74 -20.29 3.50
CA ARG A 270 0.62 -20.82 4.87
C ARG A 270 1.90 -21.49 5.37
N LEU A 271 2.68 -22.15 4.51
CA LEU A 271 4.00 -22.69 4.90
C LEU A 271 4.96 -21.56 5.24
N ALA A 272 5.04 -20.55 4.38
CA ALA A 272 5.89 -19.38 4.61
C ALA A 272 5.56 -18.63 5.90
N ASP A 273 4.31 -18.70 6.35
CA ASP A 273 3.85 -18.09 7.59
C ASP A 273 4.13 -18.96 8.84
N ARG A 274 4.16 -20.28 8.73
CA ARG A 274 4.11 -21.20 9.89
C ARG A 274 5.31 -22.11 10.06
N ALA A 275 6.11 -22.33 9.01
CA ALA A 275 7.26 -23.22 9.04
C ALA A 275 8.56 -22.40 9.08
N GLU A 276 9.32 -22.52 10.17
CA GLU A 276 10.57 -21.77 10.35
C GLU A 276 11.61 -22.10 9.26
N TRP A 277 11.70 -23.38 8.86
CA TRP A 277 12.62 -23.82 7.81
C TRP A 277 12.32 -23.18 6.45
N PHE A 278 11.12 -22.64 6.23
CA PHE A 278 10.76 -21.98 4.98
C PHE A 278 11.54 -20.66 4.77
N ALA A 279 12.20 -20.15 5.81
CA ALA A 279 13.16 -19.05 5.67
C ALA A 279 14.45 -19.46 4.93
N ASP A 280 14.80 -20.75 4.90
CA ASP A 280 15.88 -21.25 4.04
C ASP A 280 15.40 -21.27 2.59
N LYS A 281 15.97 -20.37 1.78
CA LYS A 281 15.65 -20.22 0.36
C LYS A 281 15.72 -21.53 -0.42
N ARG A 282 16.71 -22.38 -0.13
CA ARG A 282 16.86 -23.66 -0.84
C ARG A 282 15.71 -24.61 -0.54
N LEU A 283 15.30 -24.70 0.73
CA LEU A 283 14.18 -25.54 1.13
C LEU A 283 12.85 -24.97 0.63
N ALA A 284 12.67 -23.66 0.65
CA ALA A 284 11.51 -22.98 0.09
C ALA A 284 11.37 -23.27 -1.41
N ASP A 285 12.44 -23.10 -2.19
CA ASP A 285 12.44 -23.36 -3.64
C ASP A 285 12.10 -24.83 -3.94
N LEU A 286 12.63 -25.78 -3.17
CA LEU A 286 12.30 -27.20 -3.29
C LEU A 286 10.84 -27.51 -2.96
N ALA A 287 10.28 -26.89 -1.91
CA ALA A 287 8.88 -27.07 -1.53
C ALA A 287 7.93 -26.52 -2.60
N VAL A 288 8.28 -25.39 -3.22
CA VAL A 288 7.57 -24.82 -4.38
C VAL A 288 7.60 -25.81 -5.55
N ASP A 289 8.78 -26.35 -5.89
CA ASP A 289 8.93 -27.31 -6.99
C ASP A 289 8.21 -28.64 -6.76
N GLU A 290 8.23 -29.19 -5.54
CA GLU A 290 7.47 -30.39 -5.18
C GLU A 290 5.96 -30.14 -5.28
N THR A 291 5.48 -28.99 -4.81
CA THR A 291 4.07 -28.60 -4.88
C THR A 291 3.59 -28.44 -6.32
N ILE A 292 4.37 -27.77 -7.17
CA ILE A 292 4.05 -27.65 -8.60
C ILE A 292 4.03 -29.02 -9.28
N ARG A 293 5.04 -29.87 -9.04
CA ARG A 293 5.09 -31.23 -9.63
C ARG A 293 3.90 -32.10 -9.22
N TYR A 294 3.50 -32.03 -7.95
CA TYR A 294 2.32 -32.75 -7.46
C TYR A 294 1.04 -32.23 -8.10
N SER A 295 0.78 -30.92 -8.00
CA SER A 295 -0.52 -30.35 -8.37
C SER A 295 -0.72 -30.14 -9.87
N VAL A 296 0.35 -29.85 -10.62
CA VAL A 296 0.27 -29.56 -12.07
C VAL A 296 0.57 -30.78 -12.92
N LEU A 297 1.58 -31.57 -12.54
CA LEU A 297 2.02 -32.71 -13.35
C LEU A 297 1.50 -34.06 -12.85
N ASN A 298 0.86 -34.10 -11.68
CA ASN A 298 0.44 -35.32 -11.01
C ASN A 298 1.60 -36.34 -10.88
N GLN A 299 2.80 -35.84 -10.60
CA GLN A 299 4.00 -36.66 -10.48
C GLN A 299 4.19 -37.16 -9.05
N PRO A 300 4.82 -38.33 -8.86
CA PRO A 300 5.26 -38.74 -7.53
C PRO A 300 6.33 -37.78 -7.02
N VAL A 301 6.14 -37.29 -5.80
CA VAL A 301 7.03 -36.34 -5.12
C VAL A 301 7.33 -36.85 -3.71
N SER A 302 8.47 -36.47 -3.16
CA SER A 302 8.86 -36.84 -1.78
C SER A 302 7.93 -36.24 -0.72
N SER A 303 7.35 -35.07 -1.01
CA SER A 303 6.41 -34.36 -0.13
C SER A 303 4.99 -34.92 -0.20
N ARG A 304 4.75 -36.08 -0.83
CA ARG A 304 3.39 -36.59 -1.15
C ARG A 304 2.46 -36.65 0.06
N ASP A 305 2.96 -37.14 1.20
CA ASP A 305 2.16 -37.24 2.42
C ASP A 305 1.71 -35.86 2.91
N ALA A 306 2.57 -34.84 2.75
CA ALA A 306 2.25 -33.47 3.07
C ALA A 306 1.23 -32.86 2.11
N GLN A 307 1.31 -33.19 0.81
CA GLN A 307 0.31 -32.77 -0.17
C GLN A 307 -1.07 -33.39 0.10
N LEU A 308 -1.13 -34.68 0.44
CA LEU A 308 -2.37 -35.35 0.84
C LEU A 308 -2.93 -34.83 2.17
N ALA A 309 -2.05 -34.41 3.09
CA ALA A 309 -2.47 -33.76 4.32
C ALA A 309 -3.10 -32.39 4.05
N TRP A 310 -2.54 -31.63 3.10
CA TRP A 310 -3.10 -30.34 2.68
C TRP A 310 -4.52 -30.44 2.13
N GLU A 311 -4.86 -31.50 1.39
CA GLU A 311 -6.21 -31.70 0.84
C GLU A 311 -7.31 -31.76 1.91
N ARG A 312 -6.95 -32.05 3.17
CA ARG A 312 -7.88 -32.05 4.32
C ARG A 312 -7.97 -30.69 5.01
N VAL A 313 -7.04 -29.78 4.73
CA VAL A 313 -7.01 -28.46 5.35
C VAL A 313 -8.06 -27.56 4.68
N THR A 314 -9.11 -27.24 5.41
CA THR A 314 -10.14 -26.29 4.96
C THR A 314 -9.74 -24.83 5.25
N LEU A 315 -10.47 -23.88 4.64
CA LEU A 315 -10.27 -22.45 4.89
C LEU A 315 -10.50 -22.09 6.38
N ASP A 316 -11.53 -22.68 7.00
CA ASP A 316 -11.85 -22.54 8.44
C ASP A 316 -10.98 -23.44 9.35
N GLY A 317 -10.06 -24.20 8.74
CA GLY A 317 -9.02 -25.06 9.30
C GLY A 317 -9.23 -25.60 10.72
N ARG A 318 -9.61 -26.88 10.84
CA ARG A 318 -9.42 -27.59 12.11
C ARG A 318 -7.94 -27.56 12.49
N ALA A 319 -7.65 -27.19 13.74
CA ALA A 319 -6.28 -27.07 14.23
C ALA A 319 -5.47 -28.38 14.04
N GLU A 320 -6.15 -29.52 14.18
CA GLU A 320 -5.59 -30.87 14.02
C GLU A 320 -5.12 -31.15 12.59
N ASP A 321 -5.95 -30.87 11.58
CA ASP A 321 -5.59 -31.08 10.17
C ASP A 321 -4.40 -30.20 9.77
N THR A 322 -4.40 -28.96 10.26
CA THR A 322 -3.28 -28.04 10.02
C THR A 322 -1.99 -28.53 10.69
N LYS A 323 -2.08 -29.07 11.90
CA LYS A 323 -0.93 -29.62 12.63
C LYS A 323 -0.33 -30.81 11.89
N VAL A 324 -1.15 -31.77 11.45
CA VAL A 324 -0.70 -32.95 10.69
C VAL A 324 -0.02 -32.53 9.39
N TRP A 325 -0.58 -31.55 8.69
CA TRP A 325 0.02 -30.98 7.49
C TRP A 325 1.40 -30.33 7.75
N LEU A 326 1.54 -29.54 8.82
CA LEU A 326 2.84 -28.95 9.17
C LEU A 326 3.86 -30.01 9.57
N GLU A 327 3.47 -31.01 10.38
CA GLU A 327 4.37 -32.10 10.80
C GLU A 327 4.89 -32.95 9.63
N THR A 328 4.07 -33.15 8.60
CA THR A 328 4.49 -33.90 7.40
C THR A 328 5.47 -33.10 6.54
N TRP A 329 5.27 -31.78 6.43
CA TRP A 329 6.25 -30.88 5.81
C TRP A 329 7.55 -30.77 6.62
N GLU A 330 7.49 -30.76 7.94
CA GLU A 330 8.67 -30.74 8.82
C GLU A 330 9.53 -32.00 8.64
N LYS A 331 8.90 -33.17 8.58
CA LYS A 331 9.58 -34.44 8.30
C LYS A 331 10.24 -34.44 6.92
N TRP A 332 9.59 -33.83 5.93
CA TRP A 332 10.16 -33.67 4.59
C TRP A 332 11.36 -32.72 4.60
N ALA A 333 11.32 -31.63 5.36
CA ALA A 333 12.40 -30.65 5.39
C ALA A 333 13.66 -31.17 6.11
N THR A 334 13.49 -32.13 7.03
CA THR A 334 14.56 -32.67 7.89
C THR A 334 15.11 -34.04 7.44
N GLY A 335 14.42 -34.73 6.53
CA GLY A 335 14.79 -36.05 6.01
C GLY A 335 15.45 -36.01 4.64
#